data_AF-A0A959E5P1-F1
#
_entry.id   AF-A0A959E5P1-F1
#
_cell.length_a   1.000
_cell.length_b   1.000
_cell.length_c   1.000
_cell.angle_alpha   90.00
_cell.angle_beta   90.00
_cell.angle_gamma   90.00
#
_symmetry.space_group_name_H-M   'P 1'
#
loop_
_entity.id
_entity.type
_entity.pdbx_description
1 polymer ?
#
loop_
_entity_poly.entity_id
_entity_poly.type
_entity_poly.pdbx_seq_one_letter_code
_entity_poly.pdbx_strand_id
1 'polypeptide(L)'
;MNGGGGETTNAGVLAANAGTPDAVVDWVFIELRDAADPAIVLRTVSALVQRDGDIVDASTGGILRIQAPAGSFYVSVKHRNHLGAMTAQPVSPVAGSVTLDFTQMTSDQLFNNPGFDGLETTAMSSKRALWAGNANADGKVKYDGSGNDRVKVLSDVIQFAGNTESAFNYDLAFGYFQGDINMDGKVKYDGSGNDRVLIQAIVVVLYPPNQITQFFNYDLMLEQLP
;
A
#
# COMPACT_ATOMS: atom_id res chain seq x y z
N MET A 1 9.14 -22.90 -2.66
CA MET A 1 9.86 -22.01 -3.59
C MET A 1 9.41 -20.60 -3.26
N ASN A 2 10.16 -19.85 -2.45
CA ASN A 2 9.82 -18.46 -2.11
C ASN A 2 10.48 -17.54 -3.14
N GLY A 3 10.02 -17.62 -4.39
CA GLY A 3 10.65 -17.02 -5.56
C GLY A 3 10.18 -15.61 -5.90
N GLY A 4 10.28 -14.66 -4.95
CA GLY A 4 9.97 -13.24 -5.19
C GLY A 4 11.05 -12.32 -4.61
N GLY A 5 11.09 -11.06 -5.06
CA GLY A 5 12.02 -10.02 -4.56
C GLY A 5 13.31 -9.87 -5.37
N GLY A 6 13.36 -10.43 -6.58
CA GLY A 6 14.48 -10.30 -7.53
C GLY A 6 14.15 -9.44 -8.75
N GLU A 7 12.92 -8.94 -8.83
CA GLU A 7 12.45 -8.09 -9.91
C GLU A 7 13.22 -6.77 -9.91
N THR A 8 13.65 -6.36 -11.09
CA THR A 8 14.35 -5.10 -11.30
C THR A 8 13.61 -4.30 -12.35
N THR A 9 13.71 -2.98 -12.22
CA THR A 9 13.24 -2.05 -13.24
C THR A 9 14.42 -1.31 -13.86
N ASN A 10 14.15 -0.46 -14.84
CA ASN A 10 15.13 0.37 -15.51
C ASN A 10 14.62 1.80 -15.67
N ALA A 11 15.55 2.73 -15.92
CA ALA A 11 15.23 4.15 -16.06
C ALA A 11 14.22 4.44 -17.20
N GLY A 12 14.18 3.61 -18.24
CA GLY A 12 13.23 3.74 -19.33
C GLY A 12 11.79 3.49 -18.88
N VAL A 13 11.57 2.44 -18.07
CA VAL A 13 10.25 2.14 -17.49
C VAL A 13 9.83 3.22 -16.49
N LEU A 14 10.74 3.67 -15.61
CA LEU A 14 10.43 4.70 -14.62
C LEU A 14 10.14 6.07 -15.23
N ALA A 15 10.79 6.42 -16.35
CA ALA A 15 10.58 7.70 -17.04
C ALA A 15 9.42 7.65 -18.03
N ALA A 16 8.87 6.46 -18.32
CA ALA A 16 7.76 6.31 -19.25
C ALA A 16 6.54 7.09 -18.75
N ASN A 17 5.83 7.73 -19.68
CA ASN A 17 4.55 8.40 -19.43
C ASN A 17 4.61 9.48 -18.34
N ALA A 18 5.80 10.03 -18.03
CA ALA A 18 5.97 11.03 -17.00
C ALA A 18 4.98 12.21 -17.16
N GLY A 19 4.22 12.49 -16.10
CA GLY A 19 3.21 13.54 -16.10
C GLY A 19 1.81 13.12 -16.57
N THR A 20 1.62 11.90 -17.07
CA THR A 20 0.29 11.37 -17.44
C THR A 20 -0.29 10.46 -16.34
N PRO A 21 -1.55 9.99 -16.47
CA PRO A 21 -2.10 8.96 -15.58
C PRO A 21 -1.35 7.62 -15.62
N ASP A 22 -0.68 7.27 -16.73
CA ASP A 22 0.06 6.00 -16.88
C ASP A 22 1.51 6.09 -16.37
N ALA A 23 1.86 7.18 -15.67
CA ALA A 23 3.17 7.34 -15.05
C ALA A 23 3.31 6.36 -13.88
N VAL A 24 4.46 5.68 -13.80
CA VAL A 24 4.81 4.85 -12.63
C VAL A 24 4.93 5.75 -11.39
N VAL A 25 4.32 5.33 -10.29
CA VAL A 25 4.40 6.05 -9.00
C VAL A 25 5.19 5.29 -7.95
N ASP A 26 5.08 3.96 -7.88
CA ASP A 26 5.80 3.16 -6.88
C ASP A 26 5.82 1.66 -7.25
N TRP A 27 6.48 0.88 -6.42
CA TRP A 27 6.44 -0.57 -6.36
C TRP A 27 5.22 -1.09 -5.60
N VAL A 28 4.71 -2.22 -6.06
CA VAL A 28 3.63 -2.97 -5.43
C VAL A 28 4.02 -4.45 -5.34
N PHE A 29 3.57 -5.10 -4.27
CA PHE A 29 3.77 -6.53 -4.05
C PHE A 29 2.46 -7.26 -4.30
N ILE A 30 2.52 -8.29 -5.14
CA ILE A 30 1.42 -9.22 -5.35
C ILE A 30 1.82 -10.55 -4.74
N GLU A 31 0.97 -11.14 -3.91
CA GLU A 31 1.20 -12.47 -3.37
C GLU A 31 0.10 -13.43 -3.82
N LEU A 32 0.53 -14.61 -4.23
CA LEU A 32 -0.34 -15.77 -4.40
C LEU A 32 -0.22 -16.62 -3.14
N ARG A 33 -1.34 -16.87 -2.49
CA ARG A 33 -1.42 -17.55 -1.19
C ARG A 33 -2.21 -18.84 -1.31
N ASP A 34 -1.89 -19.80 -0.44
CA ASP A 34 -2.48 -21.14 -0.48
C ASP A 34 -3.98 -21.11 -0.23
N ALA A 35 -4.74 -21.91 -0.97
CA ALA A 35 -6.20 -21.91 -0.90
C ALA A 35 -6.76 -22.55 0.38
N ALA A 36 -5.99 -23.43 1.04
CA ALA A 36 -6.38 -24.08 2.28
C ALA A 36 -5.89 -23.32 3.52
N ASP A 37 -4.72 -22.68 3.42
CA ASP A 37 -4.16 -21.83 4.48
C ASP A 37 -3.64 -20.49 3.90
N PRO A 38 -4.44 -19.41 3.96
CA PRO A 38 -4.09 -18.14 3.32
C PRO A 38 -2.91 -17.42 4.00
N ALA A 39 -2.43 -17.89 5.16
CA ALA A 39 -1.19 -17.42 5.78
C ALA A 39 0.06 -17.93 5.04
N ILE A 40 -0.06 -19.00 4.23
CA ILE A 40 1.04 -19.54 3.44
C ILE A 40 1.15 -18.79 2.11
N VAL A 41 2.22 -18.01 1.96
CA VAL A 41 2.57 -17.37 0.67
C VAL A 41 3.26 -18.38 -0.24
N LEU A 42 2.61 -18.71 -1.37
CA LEU A 42 3.15 -19.61 -2.39
C LEU A 42 4.11 -18.90 -3.33
N ARG A 43 3.85 -17.62 -3.61
CA ARG A 43 4.65 -16.79 -4.51
C ARG A 43 4.46 -15.31 -4.19
N THR A 44 5.53 -14.54 -4.24
CA THR A 44 5.51 -13.08 -4.24
C THR A 44 6.02 -12.58 -5.60
N VAL A 45 5.43 -11.51 -6.11
CA VAL A 45 5.86 -10.80 -7.32
C VAL A 45 5.93 -9.31 -7.01
N SER A 46 7.05 -8.68 -7.34
CA SER A 46 7.18 -7.23 -7.29
C SER A 46 6.91 -6.63 -8.66
N ALA A 47 6.03 -5.64 -8.72
CA ALA A 47 5.60 -4.95 -9.93
C ALA A 47 5.58 -3.43 -9.69
N LEU A 48 5.24 -2.67 -10.72
CA LEU A 48 5.08 -1.22 -10.61
C LEU A 48 3.62 -0.85 -10.72
N VAL A 49 3.19 0.12 -9.91
CA VAL A 49 1.85 0.70 -10.00
C VAL A 49 1.91 2.06 -10.69
N GLN A 50 0.96 2.32 -11.57
CA GLN A 50 0.77 3.58 -12.29
C GLN A 50 -0.23 4.48 -11.55
N ARG A 51 -0.20 5.79 -11.84
CA ARG A 51 -1.04 6.79 -11.15
C ARG A 51 -2.53 6.57 -11.31
N ASP A 52 -2.95 5.95 -12.40
CA ASP A 52 -4.33 5.57 -12.63
C ASP A 52 -4.73 4.28 -11.88
N GLY A 53 -3.79 3.55 -11.29
CA GLY A 53 -4.02 2.32 -10.52
C GLY A 53 -3.72 1.03 -11.29
N ASP A 54 -3.26 1.11 -12.54
CA ASP A 54 -2.85 -0.06 -13.30
C ASP A 54 -1.52 -0.60 -12.76
N ILE A 55 -1.39 -1.93 -12.75
CA ILE A 55 -0.16 -2.62 -12.34
C ILE A 55 0.55 -3.15 -13.59
N VAL A 56 1.81 -2.77 -13.75
CA VAL A 56 2.65 -3.12 -14.91
C VAL A 56 3.86 -3.93 -14.50
N ASP A 57 4.33 -4.75 -15.44
CA ASP A 57 5.56 -5.53 -15.29
C ASP A 57 6.75 -4.60 -15.07
N ALA A 58 7.53 -4.83 -14.02
CA ALA A 58 8.61 -3.93 -13.63
C ALA A 58 9.74 -3.83 -14.67
N SER A 59 9.96 -4.89 -15.46
CA SER A 59 11.05 -4.97 -16.42
C SER A 59 10.71 -4.32 -17.76
N THR A 60 9.44 -4.44 -18.18
CA THR A 60 8.97 -4.02 -19.50
C THR A 60 8.05 -2.80 -19.49
N GLY A 61 7.40 -2.49 -18.35
CA GLY A 61 6.34 -1.49 -18.26
C GLY A 61 5.03 -1.90 -18.95
N GLY A 62 4.94 -3.13 -19.45
CA GLY A 62 3.74 -3.66 -20.10
C GLY A 62 2.80 -4.39 -19.14
N ILE A 63 1.80 -5.08 -19.69
CA ILE A 63 0.84 -5.88 -18.91
C ILE A 63 1.57 -6.90 -18.02
N LEU A 64 1.35 -6.81 -16.71
CA LEU A 64 1.85 -7.81 -15.76
C LEU A 64 1.18 -9.16 -15.99
N ARG A 65 1.99 -10.22 -16.14
CA ARG A 65 1.53 -11.61 -16.19
C ARG A 65 2.24 -12.43 -15.13
N ILE A 66 1.46 -13.00 -14.22
CA ILE A 66 1.98 -13.83 -13.15
C ILE A 66 1.71 -15.29 -13.47
N GLN A 67 2.76 -16.10 -13.54
CA GLN A 67 2.62 -17.55 -13.63
C GLN A 67 2.15 -18.09 -12.27
N ALA A 68 0.87 -18.45 -12.18
CA ALA A 68 0.29 -18.97 -10.95
C ALA A 68 0.56 -20.47 -10.75
N PRO A 69 0.53 -20.97 -9.49
CA PRO A 69 0.49 -22.41 -9.23
C PRO A 69 -0.79 -23.03 -9.81
N ALA A 70 -0.78 -24.34 -10.02
CA ALA A 70 -1.98 -25.07 -10.41
C ALA A 70 -3.02 -25.07 -9.28
N GLY A 71 -4.30 -24.99 -9.64
CA GLY A 71 -5.40 -24.96 -8.68
C GLY A 71 -5.87 -23.54 -8.37
N SER A 72 -6.58 -23.41 -7.24
CA SER A 72 -7.03 -22.13 -6.73
C SER A 72 -6.02 -21.54 -5.75
N PHE A 73 -6.07 -20.22 -5.57
CA PHE A 73 -5.18 -19.48 -4.68
C PHE A 73 -5.82 -18.15 -4.30
N TYR A 74 -5.47 -17.61 -3.15
CA TYR A 74 -5.79 -16.22 -2.83
C TYR A 74 -4.81 -15.29 -3.54
N VAL A 75 -5.25 -14.08 -3.89
CA VAL A 75 -4.38 -13.03 -4.42
C VAL A 75 -4.45 -11.84 -3.50
N SER A 76 -3.30 -11.35 -3.03
CA SER A 76 -3.21 -10.09 -2.31
C SER A 76 -2.39 -9.05 -3.07
N VAL A 77 -2.74 -7.79 -2.89
CA VAL A 77 -2.01 -6.61 -3.38
C VAL A 77 -1.62 -5.78 -2.16
N LYS A 78 -0.32 -5.53 -2.01
CA LYS A 78 0.27 -4.79 -0.89
C LYS A 78 1.16 -3.67 -1.41
N HIS A 79 1.11 -2.54 -0.72
CA HIS A 79 1.97 -1.40 -0.99
C HIS A 79 2.87 -1.14 0.21
N ARG A 80 3.98 -0.40 0.04
CA ARG A 80 4.99 -0.22 1.10
C ARG A 80 4.38 0.29 2.40
N ASN A 81 3.51 1.30 2.35
CA ASN A 81 2.94 1.98 3.53
C ASN A 81 1.40 2.15 3.45
N HIS A 82 0.73 1.29 2.67
CA HIS A 82 -0.74 1.21 2.68
C HIS A 82 -1.17 -0.15 3.23
N LEU A 83 -2.37 -0.22 3.81
CA LEU A 83 -2.98 -1.48 4.21
C LEU A 83 -3.34 -2.28 2.95
N GLY A 84 -2.82 -3.50 2.82
CA GLY A 84 -3.07 -4.37 1.69
C GLY A 84 -4.51 -4.87 1.62
N ALA A 85 -4.87 -5.42 0.46
CA ALA A 85 -6.14 -6.09 0.24
C ALA A 85 -5.90 -7.49 -0.35
N MET A 86 -6.82 -8.42 -0.09
CA MET A 86 -6.77 -9.79 -0.60
C MET A 86 -8.15 -10.22 -1.07
N THR A 87 -8.23 -11.13 -2.05
CA THR A 87 -9.51 -11.72 -2.47
C THR A 87 -10.20 -12.42 -1.29
N ALA A 88 -11.52 -12.29 -1.17
CA ALA A 88 -12.28 -12.94 -0.08
C ALA A 88 -12.21 -14.47 -0.12
N GLN A 89 -12.08 -15.03 -1.33
CA GLN A 89 -12.06 -16.46 -1.59
C GLN A 89 -10.89 -16.79 -2.53
N PRO A 90 -10.42 -18.06 -2.57
CA PRO A 90 -9.46 -18.50 -3.56
C PRO A 90 -10.03 -18.34 -4.97
N VAL A 91 -9.27 -17.72 -5.86
CA VAL A 91 -9.62 -17.58 -7.27
C VAL A 91 -9.13 -18.79 -8.05
N SER A 92 -9.90 -19.21 -9.06
CA SER A 92 -9.55 -20.33 -9.95
C SER A 92 -9.38 -19.82 -11.38
N PRO A 93 -8.22 -20.03 -12.03
CA PRO A 93 -8.05 -19.72 -13.45
C PRO A 93 -9.04 -20.48 -14.32
N VAL A 94 -9.72 -19.79 -15.24
CA VAL A 94 -10.64 -20.38 -16.22
C VAL A 94 -9.97 -20.35 -17.59
N ALA A 95 -9.96 -21.49 -18.30
CA ALA A 95 -9.24 -21.64 -19.57
C ALA A 95 -7.75 -21.22 -19.48
N GLY A 96 -7.13 -21.42 -18.32
CA GLY A 96 -5.70 -21.16 -18.09
C GLY A 96 -5.34 -19.74 -17.65
N SER A 97 -6.30 -18.84 -17.42
CA SER A 97 -6.02 -17.50 -16.90
C SER A 97 -7.15 -16.95 -16.01
N VAL A 98 -6.82 -15.95 -15.19
CA VAL A 98 -7.77 -15.13 -14.45
C VAL A 98 -7.27 -13.68 -14.48
N THR A 99 -8.18 -12.73 -14.64
CA THR A 99 -7.90 -11.30 -14.51
C THR A 99 -8.58 -10.80 -13.26
N LEU A 100 -7.87 -9.99 -12.47
CA LEU A 100 -8.38 -9.40 -11.24
C LEU A 100 -8.24 -7.89 -11.31
N ASP A 101 -9.27 -7.20 -10.84
CA ASP A 101 -9.30 -5.75 -10.73
C ASP A 101 -9.76 -5.37 -9.32
N PHE A 102 -8.79 -5.09 -8.45
CA PHE A 102 -9.04 -4.66 -7.08
C PHE A 102 -9.68 -3.26 -7.01
N THR A 103 -9.60 -2.47 -8.08
CA THR A 103 -10.18 -1.12 -8.12
C THR A 103 -11.71 -1.15 -8.22
N GLN A 104 -12.29 -2.31 -8.57
CA GLN A 104 -13.74 -2.50 -8.71
C GLN A 104 -14.32 -3.46 -7.67
N MET A 105 -13.48 -4.07 -6.81
CA MET A 105 -13.95 -5.02 -5.80
C MET A 105 -14.78 -4.33 -4.71
N THR A 106 -15.90 -4.95 -4.36
CA THR A 106 -16.72 -4.58 -3.20
C THR A 106 -16.23 -5.31 -1.95
N SER A 107 -16.62 -4.83 -0.76
CA SER A 107 -16.12 -5.37 0.52
C SER A 107 -16.40 -6.88 0.69
N ASP A 108 -17.46 -7.43 0.10
CA ASP A 108 -17.77 -8.87 0.11
C ASP A 108 -16.83 -9.70 -0.78
N GLN A 109 -16.12 -9.06 -1.70
CA GLN A 109 -15.12 -9.68 -2.57
C GLN A 109 -13.70 -9.58 -2.00
N LEU A 110 -13.53 -8.88 -0.87
CA LEU A 110 -12.26 -8.71 -0.17
C LEU A 110 -12.24 -9.53 1.12
N PHE A 111 -11.05 -10.01 1.48
CA PHE A 111 -10.83 -10.81 2.67
C PHE A 111 -10.99 -9.97 3.92
N ASN A 112 -11.64 -10.54 4.93
CA ASN A 112 -11.85 -9.93 6.23
C ASN A 112 -11.46 -10.86 7.38
N ASN A 113 -10.89 -10.29 8.44
CA ASN A 113 -10.54 -11.00 9.67
C ASN A 113 -11.61 -10.76 10.76
N PRO A 114 -11.81 -11.63 11.76
CA PRO A 114 -12.73 -11.32 12.87
C PRO A 114 -12.34 -10.00 13.56
N GLY A 115 -13.31 -9.09 13.75
CA GLY A 115 -13.05 -7.70 14.14
C GLY A 115 -13.10 -6.69 12.98
N PHE A 116 -13.46 -7.17 11.79
CA PHE A 116 -13.68 -6.41 10.56
C PHE A 116 -14.72 -5.30 10.66
N ASP A 117 -14.48 -4.21 9.92
CA ASP A 117 -15.36 -3.05 9.83
C ASP A 117 -15.86 -2.73 8.41
N GLY A 118 -15.53 -3.53 7.39
CA GLY A 118 -16.02 -3.31 6.02
C GLY A 118 -15.05 -2.58 5.08
N LEU A 119 -13.85 -2.21 5.54
CA LEU A 119 -13.13 -1.05 5.01
C LEU A 119 -11.69 -1.35 4.60
N GLU A 120 -11.44 -2.48 3.94
CA GLU A 120 -10.13 -2.84 3.38
C GLU A 120 -9.63 -1.80 2.36
N THR A 121 -10.58 -1.17 1.67
CA THR A 121 -10.33 -0.14 0.66
C THR A 121 -11.24 1.05 0.87
N THR A 122 -10.87 2.16 0.28
CA THR A 122 -11.65 3.40 0.27
C THR A 122 -12.07 3.77 -1.15
N ALA A 123 -13.22 4.44 -1.28
CA ALA A 123 -13.67 4.93 -2.57
C ALA A 123 -12.85 6.17 -2.98
N MET A 124 -12.29 6.13 -4.19
CA MET A 124 -11.53 7.23 -4.77
C MET A 124 -11.99 7.44 -6.23
N SER A 125 -12.87 8.42 -6.43
CA SER A 125 -13.57 8.63 -7.71
C SER A 125 -14.32 7.35 -8.15
N SER A 126 -14.08 6.84 -9.36
CA SER A 126 -14.68 5.61 -9.90
C SER A 126 -13.90 4.33 -9.58
N LYS A 127 -12.89 4.41 -8.71
CA LYS A 127 -12.02 3.29 -8.31
C LYS A 127 -12.02 3.12 -6.79
N ARG A 128 -11.53 1.97 -6.35
CA ARG A 128 -11.16 1.67 -4.96
C ARG A 128 -9.65 1.83 -4.81
N ALA A 129 -9.23 2.36 -3.67
CA ALA A 129 -7.83 2.53 -3.30
C ALA A 129 -7.54 1.88 -1.95
N LEU A 130 -6.28 1.47 -1.75
CA LEU A 130 -5.80 1.01 -0.45
C LEU A 130 -5.72 2.20 0.53
N TRP A 131 -5.90 1.95 1.83
CA TRP A 131 -5.70 2.99 2.83
C TRP A 131 -4.22 3.26 3.08
N ALA A 132 -3.77 4.49 2.86
CA ALA A 132 -2.41 4.91 3.19
C ALA A 132 -2.22 5.09 4.71
N GLY A 133 -0.95 5.18 5.14
CA GLY A 133 -0.59 5.67 6.46
C GLY A 133 0.13 4.68 7.36
N ASN A 134 0.24 3.40 6.96
CA ASN A 134 0.99 2.35 7.68
C ASN A 134 2.51 2.56 7.49
N ALA A 135 3.01 3.69 7.97
CA ALA A 135 4.39 4.10 7.84
C ALA A 135 5.32 3.19 8.63
N ASN A 136 4.91 2.60 9.75
CA ASN A 136 5.80 1.70 10.49
C ASN A 136 5.77 0.25 9.98
N ALA A 137 4.92 -0.07 9.00
CA ALA A 137 4.72 -1.40 8.41
C ALA A 137 4.28 -2.48 9.42
N ASP A 138 3.53 -2.10 10.46
CA ASP A 138 3.04 -3.03 11.49
C ASP A 138 1.63 -3.60 11.19
N GLY A 139 1.04 -3.22 10.06
CA GLY A 139 -0.28 -3.69 9.62
C GLY A 139 -1.42 -2.92 10.30
N LYS A 140 -1.14 -1.78 10.90
CA LYS A 140 -2.12 -0.90 11.52
C LYS A 140 -1.82 0.55 11.13
N VAL A 141 -2.83 1.41 11.15
CA VAL A 141 -2.64 2.86 10.99
C VAL A 141 -3.10 3.58 12.25
N LYS A 142 -2.20 4.36 12.85
CA LYS A 142 -2.42 5.11 14.09
C LYS A 142 -1.80 6.49 14.00
N TYR A 143 -2.58 7.50 14.37
CA TYR A 143 -2.06 8.85 14.50
C TYR A 143 -1.37 9.11 15.85
N ASP A 144 -1.88 8.53 16.95
CA ASP A 144 -1.33 8.70 18.29
C ASP A 144 -1.33 7.37 19.10
N GLY A 145 -0.74 7.40 20.29
CA GLY A 145 -0.53 6.23 21.15
C GLY A 145 0.77 5.49 20.85
N SER A 146 1.01 4.38 21.55
CA SER A 146 2.20 3.54 21.32
C SER A 146 2.19 2.94 19.91
N GLY A 147 3.34 2.92 19.24
CA GLY A 147 3.49 2.38 17.89
C GLY A 147 2.78 3.19 16.81
N ASN A 148 2.62 4.51 16.97
CA ASN A 148 1.98 5.34 15.94
C ASN A 148 2.89 5.60 14.72
N ASP A 149 2.25 5.85 13.57
CA ASP A 149 2.93 6.02 12.29
C ASP A 149 3.67 7.35 12.15
N ARG A 150 3.18 8.41 12.82
CA ARG A 150 3.85 9.72 12.76
C ARG A 150 5.26 9.69 13.34
N VAL A 151 5.57 8.76 14.26
CA VAL A 151 6.93 8.57 14.77
C VAL A 151 7.87 8.09 13.67
N LYS A 152 7.40 7.24 12.74
CA LYS A 152 8.22 6.84 11.59
C LYS A 152 8.49 8.02 10.67
N VAL A 153 7.47 8.84 10.37
CA VAL A 153 7.64 10.07 9.58
C VAL A 153 8.69 10.98 10.23
N LEU A 154 8.60 11.20 11.54
CA LEU A 154 9.59 11.99 12.28
C LEU A 154 10.99 11.39 12.16
N SER A 155 11.10 10.08 12.38
CA SER A 155 12.36 9.33 12.33
C SER A 155 13.05 9.49 10.98
N ASP A 156 12.30 9.35 9.87
CA ASP A 156 12.86 9.48 8.52
C ASP A 156 13.37 10.89 8.24
N VAL A 157 12.72 11.92 8.78
CA VAL A 157 13.16 13.33 8.65
C VAL A 157 14.38 13.63 9.51
N ILE A 158 14.38 13.28 10.79
CA ILE A 158 15.47 13.64 11.71
C ILE A 158 16.74 12.81 11.48
N GLN A 159 16.60 11.60 10.95
CA GLN A 159 17.73 10.73 10.60
C GLN A 159 18.20 10.92 9.16
N PHE A 160 17.55 11.80 8.39
CA PHE A 160 18.02 12.12 7.04
C PHE A 160 19.44 12.67 7.08
N ALA A 161 20.34 12.12 6.27
CA ALA A 161 21.77 12.47 6.33
C ALA A 161 22.08 13.96 6.14
N GLY A 162 21.23 14.69 5.39
CA GLY A 162 21.33 16.14 5.22
C GLY A 162 20.76 16.99 6.37
N ASN A 163 20.03 16.39 7.31
CA ASN A 163 19.41 17.07 8.45
C ASN A 163 20.34 17.06 9.68
N THR A 164 21.48 17.74 9.58
CA THR A 164 22.53 17.71 10.63
C THR A 164 22.08 18.29 11.97
N GLU A 165 21.09 19.19 11.96
CA GLU A 165 20.53 19.83 13.16
C GLU A 165 19.31 19.09 13.73
N SER A 166 18.93 17.95 13.15
CA SER A 166 17.71 17.21 13.53
C SER A 166 16.44 18.08 13.53
N ALA A 167 16.34 19.03 12.60
CA ALA A 167 15.22 19.95 12.50
C ALA A 167 13.94 19.20 12.09
N PHE A 168 12.84 19.41 12.81
CA PHE A 168 11.57 18.72 12.57
C PHE A 168 10.88 19.21 11.29
N ASN A 169 11.14 20.45 10.88
CA ASN A 169 10.62 21.09 9.68
C ASN A 169 11.61 21.04 8.50
N TYR A 170 12.57 20.11 8.52
CA TYR A 170 13.52 19.92 7.42
C TYR A 170 12.76 19.49 6.14
N ASP A 171 12.91 20.25 5.05
CA ASP A 171 12.09 20.14 3.82
C ASP A 171 12.88 19.62 2.60
N LEU A 172 14.06 19.03 2.83
CA LEU A 172 14.96 18.53 1.78
C LEU A 172 15.25 17.02 1.93
N ALA A 173 14.39 16.29 2.65
CA ALA A 173 14.53 14.84 2.85
C ALA A 173 13.94 14.07 1.65
N PHE A 174 14.59 14.19 0.49
CA PHE A 174 14.21 13.49 -0.73
C PHE A 174 14.72 12.04 -0.73
N GLY A 175 13.87 11.10 -1.14
CA GLY A 175 14.25 9.70 -1.26
C GLY A 175 13.07 8.75 -1.15
N TYR A 176 13.40 7.47 -1.13
CA TYR A 176 12.44 6.39 -0.99
C TYR A 176 12.21 6.08 0.50
N PHE A 177 11.29 6.81 1.11
CA PHE A 177 11.01 6.70 2.54
C PHE A 177 9.68 6.03 2.80
N GLN A 178 9.66 5.22 3.86
CA GLN A 178 8.45 4.60 4.34
C GLN A 178 7.45 5.65 4.89
N GLY A 179 7.97 6.72 5.50
CA GLY A 179 7.19 7.85 6.01
C GLY A 179 6.70 8.85 4.95
N ASP A 180 7.09 8.69 3.67
CA ASP A 180 6.51 9.46 2.55
C ASP A 180 5.15 8.83 2.19
N ILE A 181 4.07 9.44 2.69
CA ILE A 181 2.70 8.93 2.63
C ILE A 181 2.02 9.33 1.31
N ASN A 182 2.33 10.50 0.76
CA ASN A 182 1.74 10.98 -0.49
C ASN A 182 2.48 10.50 -1.75
N MET A 183 3.61 9.79 -1.60
CA MET A 183 4.42 9.24 -2.69
C MET A 183 5.04 10.32 -3.58
N ASP A 184 5.35 11.49 -3.03
CA ASP A 184 5.96 12.57 -3.79
C ASP A 184 7.50 12.51 -3.82
N GLY A 185 8.09 11.49 -3.18
CA GLY A 185 9.54 11.27 -3.13
C GLY A 185 10.25 12.15 -2.09
N LYS A 186 9.49 12.77 -1.17
CA LYS A 186 10.02 13.55 -0.05
C LYS A 186 9.23 13.24 1.21
N VAL A 187 9.92 12.97 2.31
CA VAL A 187 9.29 12.86 3.62
C VAL A 187 9.34 14.19 4.37
N LYS A 188 8.22 14.58 4.97
CA LYS A 188 8.09 15.84 5.72
C LYS A 188 7.26 15.64 6.98
N TYR A 189 7.83 15.98 8.13
CA TYR A 189 7.15 15.86 9.41
C TYR A 189 6.41 17.14 9.82
N ASP A 190 6.96 18.31 9.51
CA ASP A 190 6.34 19.60 9.88
C ASP A 190 6.38 20.64 8.76
N GLY A 191 5.61 21.71 8.92
CA GLY A 191 5.37 22.72 7.87
C GLY A 191 4.23 22.33 6.91
N SER A 192 4.00 23.14 5.88
CA SER A 192 2.90 22.90 4.94
C SER A 192 3.13 21.65 4.08
N GLY A 193 2.06 20.86 3.87
CA GLY A 193 2.10 19.63 3.07
C GLY A 193 2.90 18.50 3.71
N ASN A 194 2.88 18.38 5.04
CA ASN A 194 3.58 17.31 5.75
C ASN A 194 2.78 15.98 5.77
N ASP A 195 3.50 14.86 5.87
CA ASP A 195 2.93 13.51 5.83
C ASP A 195 2.14 13.16 7.10
N ARG A 196 2.53 13.69 8.28
CA ARG A 196 1.81 13.38 9.53
C ARG A 196 0.36 13.89 9.50
N VAL A 197 0.09 15.01 8.83
CA VAL A 197 -1.27 15.55 8.67
C VAL A 197 -2.09 14.67 7.72
N LEU A 198 -1.47 13.99 6.75
CA LEU A 198 -2.16 13.00 5.93
C LEU A 198 -2.62 11.80 6.76
N ILE A 199 -1.74 11.28 7.63
CA ILE A 199 -2.11 10.21 8.57
C ILE A 199 -3.24 10.68 9.50
N GLN A 200 -3.16 11.92 10.00
CA GLN A 200 -4.22 12.50 10.82
C GLN A 200 -5.56 12.54 10.09
N ALA A 201 -5.56 13.05 8.86
CA ALA A 201 -6.76 13.13 8.04
C ALA A 201 -7.35 11.75 7.79
N ILE A 202 -6.51 10.77 7.44
CA ILE A 202 -6.94 9.38 7.20
C ILE A 202 -7.59 8.80 8.46
N VAL A 203 -6.91 8.80 9.60
CA VAL A 203 -7.38 8.11 10.81
C VAL A 203 -8.54 8.83 11.49
N VAL A 204 -8.51 10.17 11.55
CA VAL A 204 -9.43 10.96 12.38
C VAL A 204 -10.62 11.49 11.60
N VAL A 205 -10.45 11.79 10.31
CA VAL A 205 -11.45 12.49 9.49
C VAL A 205 -12.06 11.57 8.44
N LEU A 206 -11.27 10.68 7.84
CA LEU A 206 -11.72 9.89 6.70
C LEU A 206 -12.14 8.47 7.08
N TYR A 207 -11.54 7.87 8.11
CA TYR A 207 -11.84 6.49 8.49
C TYR A 207 -13.25 6.36 9.11
N PRO A 208 -14.24 5.77 8.42
CA PRO A 208 -15.65 5.83 8.82
C PRO A 208 -15.95 5.45 10.28
N PRO A 209 -15.35 4.39 10.85
CA PRO A 209 -15.58 3.98 12.24
C PRO A 209 -15.12 5.01 13.27
N ASN A 210 -14.23 5.94 12.91
CA ASN A 210 -13.74 7.00 13.79
C ASN A 210 -14.30 8.38 13.45
N GLN A 211 -15.10 8.54 12.38
CA GLN A 211 -15.59 9.86 11.95
C GLN A 211 -16.48 10.55 13.00
N ILE A 212 -17.21 9.77 13.81
CA ILE A 212 -18.12 10.32 14.82
C ILE A 212 -17.35 10.73 16.08
N THR A 213 -16.42 9.89 16.53
CA THR A 213 -15.70 10.09 17.79
C THR A 213 -14.42 10.91 17.65
N GLN A 214 -13.79 10.85 16.48
CA GLN A 214 -12.57 11.58 16.13
C GLN A 214 -11.43 11.36 17.13
N PHE A 215 -11.24 10.13 17.58
CA PHE A 215 -10.16 9.79 18.51
C PHE A 215 -8.82 9.85 17.79
N PHE A 216 -7.89 10.66 18.31
CA PHE A 216 -6.52 10.72 17.82
C PHE A 216 -5.74 9.41 18.08
N ASN A 217 -6.09 8.70 19.15
CA ASN A 217 -5.50 7.42 19.54
C ASN A 217 -6.35 6.22 19.07
N TYR A 218 -7.12 6.37 17.99
CA TYR A 218 -7.87 5.27 17.39
C TYR A 218 -6.92 4.14 16.98
N ASP A 219 -7.24 2.90 17.36
CA ASP A 219 -6.32 1.74 17.30
C ASP A 219 -6.91 0.54 16.56
N LEU A 220 -8.04 0.72 15.87
CA LEU A 220 -8.80 -0.35 15.21
C LEU A 220 -8.77 -0.27 13.67
N MET A 221 -7.87 0.55 13.09
CA MET A 221 -7.66 0.60 11.65
C MET A 221 -6.55 -0.39 11.27
N LEU A 222 -6.93 -1.58 10.79
CA LEU A 222 -6.06 -2.75 10.65
C LEU A 222 -6.04 -3.29 9.21
N GLU A 223 -4.88 -3.79 8.79
CA GLU A 223 -4.74 -4.60 7.58
C GLU A 223 -5.59 -5.87 7.71
N GLN A 224 -6.39 -6.17 6.68
CA GLN A 224 -7.28 -7.33 6.65
C GLN A 224 -6.66 -8.45 5.81
N LEU A 225 -5.48 -8.90 6.21
CA LEU A 225 -4.79 -10.07 5.66
C LEU A 225 -4.49 -11.07 6.81
N PRO A 226 -4.33 -12.37 6.52
CA PRO A 226 -3.92 -13.38 7.50
C PRO A 226 -2.52 -13.18 8.06
#